data_AF-A0A4C1TDM7-F1
#
_entry.id   AF-A0A4C1TDM7-F1
#
_cell.length_a   1.000
_cell.length_b   1.000
_cell.length_c   1.000
_cell.angle_alpha   90.00
_cell.angle_beta   90.00
_cell.angle_gamma   90.00
#
_symmetry.space_group_name_H-M   'P 1'
#
loop_
_entity.id
_entity.type
_entity.pdbx_description
1 polymer ?
#
loop_
_entity_poly.entity_id
_entity_poly.type
_entity_poly.pdbx_seq_one_letter_code
_entity_poly.pdbx_strand_id
1 'polypeptide(L)'
;MTSLKPGKVYNSQSHEIIHNVYKFMEKEAYASKSQVFEKSHFQNIQDRTAQATGVSRKTVKSILDEADTSTSTGLLTFSTPKKKKIKKEHRLALDDFDYQVIRQKNL
;
A
#
# COMPACT_ATOMS: atom_id res chain seq x y z
N MET A 1 -22.68 12.14 -7.71
CA MET A 1 -22.02 11.38 -6.64
C MET A 1 -21.45 10.11 -7.25
N THR A 2 -20.13 9.93 -7.25
CA THR A 2 -19.50 8.71 -7.78
C THR A 2 -19.79 7.56 -6.83
N SER A 3 -20.52 6.55 -7.30
CA SER A 3 -20.84 5.36 -6.50
C SER A 3 -19.55 4.57 -6.22
N LEU A 4 -19.02 4.67 -5.01
CA LEU A 4 -17.88 3.88 -4.56
C LEU A 4 -18.34 2.41 -4.45
N LYS A 5 -17.83 1.54 -5.33
CA LYS A 5 -18.19 0.11 -5.31
C LYS A 5 -17.65 -0.53 -4.02
N PRO A 6 -18.50 -1.01 -3.10
CA PRO A 6 -18.03 -1.64 -1.87
C PRO A 6 -17.22 -2.90 -2.19
N GLY A 7 -16.09 -3.08 -1.50
CA GLY A 7 -15.28 -4.31 -1.58
C GLY A 7 -14.30 -4.40 -2.75
N LYS A 8 -14.12 -3.34 -3.56
CA LYS A 8 -13.07 -3.33 -4.59
C LYS A 8 -11.68 -3.31 -3.92
N VAL A 9 -10.88 -4.33 -4.19
CA VAL A 9 -9.47 -4.38 -3.76
C VAL A 9 -8.63 -3.61 -4.78
N TYR A 10 -7.83 -2.68 -4.29
CA TYR A 10 -6.86 -1.94 -5.09
C TYR A 10 -5.50 -2.66 -5.03
N ASN A 11 -4.82 -2.73 -6.16
CA ASN A 11 -3.47 -3.30 -6.24
C ASN A 11 -2.41 -2.23 -5.99
N SER A 12 -1.13 -2.63 -5.94
CA SER A 12 -0.01 -1.74 -5.67
C SER A 12 0.07 -0.55 -6.63
N GLN A 13 -0.15 -0.78 -7.94
CA GLN A 13 -0.15 0.29 -8.94
C GLN A 13 -1.28 1.29 -8.71
N SER A 14 -2.46 0.83 -8.31
CA SER A 14 -3.58 1.71 -7.96
C SER A 14 -3.24 2.57 -6.73
N HIS A 15 -2.62 1.98 -5.71
CA HIS A 15 -2.16 2.73 -4.52
C HIS A 15 -1.12 3.80 -4.91
N GLU A 16 -0.18 3.44 -5.78
CA GLU A 16 0.85 4.35 -6.28
C GLU A 16 0.25 5.54 -7.04
N ILE A 17 -0.71 5.30 -7.93
CA ILE A 17 -1.42 6.37 -8.65
C ILE A 17 -2.14 7.30 -7.67
N ILE A 18 -2.88 6.74 -6.70
CA ILE A 18 -3.61 7.53 -5.70
C ILE A 18 -2.65 8.40 -4.88
N HIS A 19 -1.53 7.83 -4.46
CA HIS A 19 -0.49 8.54 -3.72
C HIS A 19 0.19 9.64 -4.57
N ASN A 20 0.44 9.39 -5.86
CA ASN A 20 1.00 10.39 -6.77
C ASN A 20 0.04 11.57 -7.00
N VAL A 21 -1.26 11.30 -7.14
CA VAL A 21 -2.29 12.33 -7.22
C VAL A 21 -2.32 13.17 -5.93
N TYR A 22 -2.26 12.53 -4.76
CA TYR A 22 -2.18 13.25 -3.49
C TYR A 22 -0.96 14.17 -3.43
N LYS A 23 0.24 13.66 -3.77
CA LYS A 23 1.48 14.46 -3.81
C LYS A 23 1.41 15.63 -4.78
N PHE A 24 0.77 15.44 -5.93
CA PHE A 24 0.54 16.53 -6.87
C PHE A 24 -0.33 17.63 -6.26
N MET A 25 -1.47 17.27 -5.66
CA MET A 25 -2.37 18.23 -5.02
C MET A 25 -1.73 18.92 -3.81
N GLU A 26 -0.88 18.23 -3.06
CA GLU A 26 -0.11 18.80 -1.96
C GLU A 26 0.91 19.84 -2.45
N LYS A 27 1.62 19.55 -3.56
CA LYS A 27 2.52 20.52 -4.20
C LYS A 27 1.76 21.76 -4.70
N GLU A 28 0.60 21.57 -5.32
CA GLU A 28 -0.26 22.69 -5.73
C GLU A 28 -0.71 23.53 -4.52
N ALA A 29 -1.09 22.89 -3.42
CA ALA A 29 -1.49 23.57 -2.19
C ALA A 29 -0.33 24.31 -1.51
N TYR A 30 0.91 23.84 -1.67
CA TYR A 30 2.08 24.55 -1.19
C TYR A 30 2.39 25.76 -2.08
N ALA A 31 2.33 25.59 -3.41
CA ALA A 31 2.55 26.66 -4.38
C ALA A 31 1.47 27.77 -4.30
N SER A 32 0.24 27.41 -3.94
CA SER A 32 -0.87 28.35 -3.79
C SER A 32 -0.72 29.31 -2.61
N LYS A 33 0.20 29.06 -1.66
CA LYS A 33 0.55 30.04 -0.62
C LYS A 33 1.14 31.33 -1.19
N SER A 34 1.59 31.31 -2.45
CA SER A 34 2.23 32.43 -3.15
C SER A 34 1.31 33.14 -4.17
N GLN A 35 0.06 32.70 -4.34
CA GLN A 35 -0.87 33.21 -5.36
C GLN A 35 -2.33 33.24 -4.86
N VAL A 36 -3.18 34.05 -5.50
CA VAL A 36 -4.61 34.19 -5.14
C VAL A 36 -5.40 33.01 -5.73
N PHE A 37 -5.84 32.08 -4.87
CA PHE A 37 -6.61 30.90 -5.27
C PHE A 37 -7.97 30.80 -4.58
N GLU A 38 -8.93 30.16 -5.26
CA GLU A 38 -10.30 29.95 -4.78
C GLU A 38 -10.39 29.04 -3.54
N LYS A 39 -11.49 29.19 -2.78
CA LYS A 39 -11.81 28.42 -1.56
C LYS A 39 -11.72 26.89 -1.72
N SER A 40 -11.91 26.38 -2.95
CA SER A 40 -11.76 24.97 -3.32
C SER A 40 -10.34 24.43 -3.14
N HIS A 41 -9.30 25.29 -3.27
CA HIS A 41 -7.91 24.91 -3.02
C HIS A 41 -7.61 24.65 -1.55
N PHE A 42 -8.40 25.24 -0.65
CA PHE A 42 -8.29 25.06 0.80
C PHE A 42 -9.14 23.89 1.32
N GLN A 43 -9.87 23.18 0.44
CA GLN A 43 -10.49 21.92 0.84
C GLN A 43 -9.40 20.91 1.22
N ASN A 44 -9.74 19.98 2.13
CA ASN A 44 -8.84 18.94 2.56
C ASN A 44 -8.31 18.17 1.33
N ILE A 45 -6.99 18.16 1.14
CA ILE A 45 -6.30 17.55 -0.01
C ILE A 45 -6.72 16.08 -0.18
N GLN A 46 -7.00 15.38 0.93
CA GLN A 46 -7.48 14.01 0.93
C GLN A 46 -8.86 13.87 0.28
N ASP A 47 -9.75 14.84 0.49
CA ASP A 47 -11.10 14.84 -0.10
C ASP A 47 -11.05 15.13 -1.60
N ARG A 48 -10.19 16.06 -2.02
CA ARG A 48 -9.92 16.32 -3.45
C ARG A 48 -9.35 15.08 -4.13
N THR A 49 -8.40 14.41 -3.48
CA THR A 49 -7.81 13.17 -3.99
C THR A 49 -8.86 12.07 -4.10
N ALA A 50 -9.72 11.91 -3.08
CA ALA A 50 -10.82 10.95 -3.07
C ALA A 50 -11.80 11.20 -4.22
N GLN A 51 -12.16 12.46 -4.47
CA GLN A 51 -13.03 12.86 -5.58
C GLN A 51 -12.37 12.58 -6.94
N ALA A 52 -11.11 12.95 -7.12
CA ALA A 52 -10.38 12.79 -8.38
C ALA A 52 -10.14 11.31 -8.73
N THR A 53 -9.84 10.48 -7.73
CA THR A 53 -9.53 9.05 -7.93
C THR A 53 -10.75 8.15 -7.83
N GLY A 54 -11.89 8.68 -7.38
CA GLY A 54 -13.12 7.91 -7.17
C GLY A 54 -12.97 6.84 -6.09
N VAL A 55 -12.22 7.14 -5.02
CA VAL A 55 -12.05 6.25 -3.85
C VAL A 55 -12.54 6.92 -2.58
N SER A 56 -12.73 6.15 -1.51
CA SER A 56 -13.14 6.74 -0.23
C SER A 56 -11.97 7.51 0.42
N ARG A 57 -12.28 8.57 1.18
CA ARG A 57 -11.27 9.28 1.99
C ARG A 57 -10.52 8.35 2.94
N LYS A 58 -11.21 7.35 3.50
CA LYS A 58 -10.60 6.33 4.38
C LYS A 58 -9.55 5.50 3.64
N THR A 59 -9.81 5.18 2.37
CA THR A 59 -8.85 4.49 1.49
C THR A 59 -7.64 5.37 1.22
N VAL A 60 -7.84 6.64 0.88
CA VAL A 60 -6.74 7.60 0.70
C VAL A 60 -5.86 7.66 1.95
N LYS A 61 -6.47 7.84 3.13
CA LYS A 61 -5.74 7.87 4.41
C LYS A 61 -4.93 6.60 4.63
N SER A 62 -5.54 5.43 4.45
CA SER A 62 -4.85 4.14 4.63
C SER A 62 -3.65 3.97 3.70
N ILE A 63 -3.74 4.48 2.47
CA ILE A 63 -2.64 4.44 1.49
C ILE A 63 -1.50 5.39 1.92
N LEU A 64 -1.83 6.55 2.49
CA LEU A 64 -0.82 7.48 3.02
C LEU A 64 -0.12 6.89 4.25
N ASP A 65 -0.86 6.29 5.18
CA ASP A 65 -0.27 5.61 6.35
C ASP A 65 0.67 4.46 5.90
N GLU A 66 0.34 3.74 4.82
CA GLU A 66 1.19 2.73 4.20
C GLU A 66 2.44 3.32 3.51
N ALA A 67 2.30 4.49 2.87
CA ALA A 67 3.41 5.20 2.26
C ALA A 67 4.42 5.70 3.31
N ASP A 68 3.95 6.21 4.44
CA ASP A 68 4.80 6.72 5.52
C ASP A 68 5.60 5.59 6.18
N THR A 69 4.94 4.45 6.43
CA THR A 69 5.60 3.26 6.99
C THR A 69 6.62 2.66 6.01
N SER A 70 6.31 2.56 4.72
CA SER A 70 7.25 2.04 3.72
C SER A 70 8.43 2.97 3.46
N THR A 71 8.22 4.29 3.45
CA THR A 71 9.29 5.29 3.30
C THR A 71 10.30 5.20 4.45
N SER A 72 9.87 4.91 5.67
CA SER A 72 10.77 4.67 6.81
C SER A 72 11.73 3.48 6.61
N THR A 73 11.36 2.54 5.72
CA THR A 73 12.17 1.35 5.38
C THR A 73 13.07 1.59 4.16
N GLY A 74 13.05 2.80 3.58
CA GLY A 74 13.92 3.24 2.48
C GLY A 74 13.38 2.99 1.07
N LEU A 75 12.25 2.28 0.91
CA LEU A 75 11.62 2.05 -0.40
C LEU A 75 10.09 2.15 -0.30
N LEU A 76 9.51 3.09 -1.06
CA LEU A 76 8.06 3.23 -1.18
C LEU A 76 7.49 1.97 -1.84
N THR A 77 6.82 1.15 -1.05
CA THR A 77 6.23 -0.11 -1.51
C THR A 77 4.81 -0.23 -0.99
N PHE A 78 3.89 -0.48 -1.91
CA PHE A 78 2.49 -0.74 -1.59
C PHE A 78 2.23 -2.24 -1.61
N SER A 79 1.73 -2.76 -0.49
CA SER A 79 1.32 -4.14 -0.33
C SER A 79 -0.07 -4.34 -0.92
N THR A 80 -0.24 -5.40 -1.71
CA THR A 80 -1.57 -5.78 -2.20
C THR A 80 -2.24 -6.73 -1.19
N PRO A 81 -3.41 -6.38 -0.64
CA PRO A 81 -4.14 -7.27 0.25
C PRO A 81 -4.42 -8.61 -0.45
N LYS A 82 -4.24 -9.73 0.26
CA LYS A 82 -4.49 -11.10 -0.20
C LYS A 82 -3.46 -11.70 -1.18
N LYS A 83 -2.28 -11.12 -1.38
CA LYS A 83 -1.16 -11.91 -1.95
C LYS A 83 -0.91 -13.09 -1.01
N LYS A 84 -1.18 -14.32 -1.47
CA LYS A 84 -0.85 -15.54 -0.73
C LYS A 84 0.64 -15.48 -0.42
N LYS A 85 1.03 -15.40 0.86
CA LYS A 85 2.42 -15.63 1.25
C LYS A 85 2.76 -17.04 0.75
N ILE A 86 3.72 -17.15 -0.16
CA ILE A 86 4.29 -18.45 -0.53
C ILE A 86 4.84 -19.00 0.79
N LYS A 87 4.26 -20.10 1.27
CA LYS A 87 4.81 -20.79 2.44
C LYS A 87 6.20 -21.24 2.03
N LYS A 88 7.23 -20.88 2.78
CA LYS A 88 8.54 -21.49 2.61
C LYS A 88 8.33 -22.98 2.86
N GLU A 89 8.53 -23.81 1.84
CA GLU A 89 8.60 -25.25 2.08
C GLU A 89 9.78 -25.46 3.03
N HIS A 90 9.51 -26.03 4.20
CA HIS A 90 10.58 -26.58 5.03
C HIS A 90 11.08 -27.83 4.34
N ARG A 91 11.88 -27.65 3.29
CA ARG A 91 12.73 -28.71 2.77
C ARG A 91 13.84 -28.92 3.80
N LEU A 92 13.54 -29.69 4.84
CA LEU A 92 14.59 -30.47 5.47
C LEU A 92 15.06 -31.41 4.36
N ALA A 93 16.19 -31.09 3.75
CA ALA A 93 16.84 -31.98 2.80
C ALA A 93 17.45 -33.13 3.60
N LEU A 94 16.59 -33.92 4.27
CA LEU A 94 16.96 -35.17 4.88
C LEU A 94 17.12 -36.15 3.72
N ASP A 95 18.36 -36.47 3.41
CA ASP A 95 18.64 -37.55 2.48
C ASP A 95 18.46 -38.91 3.18
N ASP A 96 18.52 -39.98 2.40
CA ASP A 96 18.37 -41.34 2.93
C ASP A 96 19.44 -41.68 3.99
N PHE A 97 20.58 -40.99 3.97
CA PHE A 97 21.65 -41.14 4.96
C PHE A 97 21.22 -40.53 6.30
N ASP A 98 20.64 -39.33 6.31
CA ASP A 98 20.11 -38.69 7.51
C ASP A 98 19.01 -39.52 8.19
N TYR A 99 18.14 -40.16 7.40
CA TYR A 99 17.10 -41.06 7.92
C TYR A 99 17.67 -42.29 8.62
N GLN A 100 18.77 -42.86 8.11
CA GLN A 100 19.39 -44.04 8.72
C GLN A 100 20.05 -43.72 10.07
N VAL A 101 20.66 -42.55 10.22
CA VAL A 101 21.32 -42.12 11.47
C VAL A 101 20.30 -41.84 12.57
N ILE A 102 19.16 -41.22 12.23
CA ILE A 102 18.09 -40.94 13.21
C ILE A 102 17.44 -42.24 13.72
N ARG A 103 17.31 -43.26 12.85
CA ARG A 103 16.69 -44.54 13.19
C ARG A 103 17.52 -45.37 14.18
N GLN A 104 18.83 -45.20 14.22
CA GLN A 104 19.72 -45.93 15.12
C GLN A 104 19.79 -45.36 16.54
N LYS A 105 19.34 -44.12 16.76
CA LYS A 105 19.44 -43.46 18.08
C LYS A 105 18.26 -43.73 19.03
N ASN A 106 17.23 -44.43 18.55
CA ASN A 106 16.00 -44.72 19.30
C ASN A 106 15.79 -46.23 19.57
N LEU A 107 16.86 -47.03 19.48
CA LEU A 107 16.95 -48.44 19.89
C LEU A 107 18.02 -48.54 20.99
#